data_AF-A0A0E4G223-F1
#
_entry.id   AF-A0A0E4G223-F1
#
_cell.length_a   1.000
_cell.length_b   1.000
_cell.length_c   1.000
_cell.angle_alpha   90.00
_cell.angle_beta   90.00
_cell.angle_gamma   90.00
#
_symmetry.space_group_name_H-M   'P 1'
#
loop_
_entity.id
_entity.type
_entity.pdbx_description
1 polymer ?
#
loop_
_entity_poly.entity_id
_entity_poly.type
_entity_poly.pdbx_seq_one_letter_code
_entity_poly.pdbx_strand_id
1 'polypeptide(L)'
;CHCGKYKRVRHRGIVCERCGVEVTESRVRRHRMGFIKLAAPVAHVWYLKGIPSYIAILLDMPLRDVEQIVYFNSYVVLAPGNADTLVYKQLLTEDQWLEIEDRIYSEDSQLVGVEVGIGAEALLRL
;
A
#
# COMPACT_ATOMS: atom_id res chain seq x y z
N CYS A 1 -11.71 15.88 -32.07
CA CYS A 1 -10.37 15.50 -31.58
C CYS A 1 -9.48 16.72 -31.50
N HIS A 2 -8.50 16.70 -30.59
CA HIS A 2 -7.51 17.75 -30.36
C HIS A 2 -6.72 18.16 -31.63
N CYS A 3 -6.23 17.21 -32.43
CA CYS A 3 -5.44 17.51 -33.64
C CYS A 3 -6.27 18.01 -34.85
N GLY A 4 -7.60 18.10 -34.74
CA GLY A 4 -8.44 18.61 -35.82
C GLY A 4 -8.75 17.67 -37.00
N LYS A 5 -8.21 16.43 -37.04
CA LYS A 5 -8.55 15.42 -38.08
C LYS A 5 -10.07 15.15 -38.13
N TYR A 6 -10.71 15.02 -36.96
CA TYR A 6 -12.16 14.82 -36.82
C TYR A 6 -12.79 15.97 -36.03
N LYS A 7 -13.68 16.75 -36.68
CA LYS A 7 -14.34 17.96 -36.11
C LYS A 7 -15.88 17.92 -36.10
N ARG A 8 -16.52 17.24 -37.05
CA ARG A 8 -17.98 17.24 -37.23
C ARG A 8 -18.67 16.12 -36.44
N VAL A 9 -19.94 16.33 -36.08
CA VAL A 9 -20.81 15.41 -35.31
C VAL A 9 -20.92 14.01 -35.94
N ARG A 10 -20.80 13.89 -37.27
CA ARG A 10 -20.81 12.59 -37.97
C ARG A 10 -19.73 11.59 -37.50
N HIS A 11 -18.66 12.08 -36.87
CA HIS A 11 -17.57 11.24 -36.36
C HIS A 11 -17.71 10.97 -34.86
N ARG A 12 -18.88 11.21 -34.26
CA ARG A 12 -19.13 10.97 -32.83
C ARG A 12 -18.84 9.50 -32.49
N GLY A 13 -18.13 9.27 -31.40
CA GLY A 13 -17.73 7.94 -30.93
C GLY A 13 -16.43 7.39 -31.56
N ILE A 14 -15.84 8.08 -32.54
CA ILE A 14 -14.56 7.66 -33.13
C ILE A 14 -13.40 8.14 -32.25
N VAL A 15 -12.47 7.24 -31.93
CA VAL A 15 -11.18 7.56 -31.31
C VAL A 15 -10.17 7.92 -32.39
N CYS A 16 -9.53 9.09 -32.27
CA CYS A 16 -8.60 9.54 -33.28
C CYS A 16 -7.24 8.85 -33.17
N GLU A 17 -6.79 8.18 -34.23
CA GLU A 17 -5.51 7.46 -34.25
C GLU A 17 -4.27 8.34 -34.06
N ARG A 18 -4.34 9.64 -34.42
CA ARG A 18 -3.22 10.56 -34.23
C ARG A 18 -3.14 11.09 -32.79
N CYS A 19 -4.27 11.35 -32.15
CA CYS A 19 -4.34 12.10 -30.89
C CYS A 19 -4.85 11.28 -29.70
N GLY A 20 -5.38 10.07 -29.91
CA GLY A 20 -6.04 9.24 -28.88
C GLY A 20 -7.36 9.82 -28.33
N VAL A 21 -7.74 11.05 -28.71
CA VAL A 21 -8.96 11.70 -28.19
C VAL A 21 -10.19 11.22 -28.94
N GLU A 22 -11.13 10.67 -28.17
CA GLU A 22 -12.48 10.33 -28.62
C GLU A 22 -13.26 11.58 -29.04
N VAL A 23 -13.98 11.50 -30.15
CA VAL A 23 -14.85 12.58 -30.61
C VAL A 23 -16.20 12.47 -29.89
N THR A 24 -16.35 13.23 -28.81
CA THR A 24 -17.59 13.33 -28.03
C THR A 24 -17.90 14.78 -27.66
N GLU A 25 -19.05 15.00 -27.02
CA GLU A 25 -19.36 16.27 -26.37
C GLU A 25 -18.34 16.56 -25.26
N SER A 26 -17.96 17.83 -25.10
CA SER A 26 -17.00 18.26 -24.06
C SER A 26 -17.51 18.02 -22.64
N ARG A 27 -18.84 17.90 -22.45
CA ARG A 27 -19.48 17.65 -21.16
C ARG A 27 -18.97 16.39 -20.46
N VAL A 28 -18.56 15.36 -21.22
CA VAL A 28 -18.05 14.10 -20.64
C VAL A 28 -16.81 14.29 -19.76
N ARG A 29 -16.02 15.35 -20.00
CA ARG A 29 -14.81 15.67 -19.21
C ARG A 29 -15.11 15.97 -17.73
N ARG A 30 -16.36 16.30 -17.40
CA ARG A 30 -16.81 16.54 -16.02
C ARG A 30 -17.19 15.26 -15.27
N HIS A 31 -17.37 14.15 -15.98
CA HIS A 31 -17.88 12.89 -15.42
C HIS A 31 -16.86 11.74 -15.51
N ARG A 32 -15.95 11.78 -16.49
CA ARG A 32 -14.90 10.75 -16.62
C ARG A 32 -13.80 11.01 -15.59
N MET A 33 -13.55 10.02 -14.75
CA MET A 33 -12.45 10.03 -13.79
C MET A 33 -11.24 9.30 -14.37
N GLY A 34 -10.05 9.73 -13.96
CA GLY A 34 -8.81 8.97 -14.15
C GLY A 34 -8.41 8.30 -12.84
N PHE A 35 -7.41 7.43 -12.90
CA PHE A 35 -6.76 6.88 -11.72
C PHE A 35 -5.25 6.91 -11.90
N ILE A 36 -4.54 6.84 -10.77
CA ILE A 36 -3.09 6.72 -10.74
C ILE A 36 -2.79 5.34 -10.15
N LYS A 37 -1.98 4.55 -10.85
CA LYS A 37 -1.44 3.31 -10.32
C LYS A 37 -0.25 3.66 -9.42
N LEU A 38 -0.41 3.46 -8.12
CA LEU A 38 0.66 3.68 -7.15
C LEU A 38 1.72 2.58 -7.28
N ALA A 39 2.99 2.94 -7.03
CA ALA A 39 4.10 1.98 -7.03
C ALA A 39 4.12 1.09 -5.77
N ALA A 40 3.61 1.62 -4.66
CA ALA A 40 3.50 0.95 -3.38
C ALA A 40 2.12 1.21 -2.76
N PRO A 41 1.60 0.30 -1.90
CA PRO A 41 0.37 0.55 -1.16
C PRO A 41 0.55 1.71 -0.19
N VAL A 42 -0.55 2.46 0.05
CA VAL A 42 -0.57 3.59 0.98
C VAL A 42 -1.81 3.48 1.86
N ALA A 43 -1.65 3.69 3.16
CA ALA A 43 -2.77 3.72 4.10
C ALA A 43 -3.57 5.01 3.93
N HIS A 44 -4.88 4.89 3.78
CA HIS A 44 -5.75 6.04 3.64
C HIS A 44 -5.92 6.77 4.98
N VAL A 45 -5.59 8.06 5.02
CA VAL A 45 -5.48 8.86 6.26
C VAL A 45 -6.75 8.84 7.10
N TRP A 46 -7.94 8.85 6.49
CA TRP A 46 -9.20 8.85 7.25
C TRP A 46 -9.44 7.57 8.05
N TYR A 47 -8.97 6.41 7.58
CA TYR A 47 -9.13 5.15 8.29
C TYR A 47 -8.00 4.90 9.30
N LEU A 48 -6.87 5.59 9.13
CA LEU A 48 -5.75 5.56 10.07
C LEU A 48 -5.96 6.54 11.22
N LYS A 49 -6.06 7.84 10.94
CA LYS A 49 -6.15 8.92 11.96
C LYS A 49 -7.57 9.26 12.40
N GLY A 50 -8.58 8.68 11.76
CA GLY A 50 -9.97 8.86 12.16
C GLY A 50 -10.17 8.43 13.61
N ILE A 51 -11.09 9.07 14.32
CA ILE A 51 -11.53 8.64 15.65
C ILE A 51 -12.97 8.13 15.52
N PRO A 52 -13.24 6.84 15.75
CA PRO A 52 -12.26 5.78 16.00
C PRO A 52 -11.46 5.40 14.74
N SER A 53 -10.26 4.83 14.95
CA SER A 53 -9.43 4.35 13.85
C SER A 53 -9.89 2.96 13.43
N TYR A 54 -10.47 2.85 12.24
CA TYR A 54 -11.00 1.59 11.73
C TYR A 54 -9.90 0.56 11.50
N ILE A 55 -8.72 0.98 11.04
CA ILE A 55 -7.58 0.08 10.83
C ILE A 55 -7.11 -0.51 12.17
N ALA A 56 -6.96 0.34 13.19
CA ALA A 56 -6.52 -0.10 14.51
C ALA A 56 -7.50 -1.10 15.15
N ILE A 57 -8.81 -0.84 15.02
CA ILE A 57 -9.85 -1.75 15.52
C ILE A 57 -9.82 -3.09 14.79
N LEU A 58 -9.70 -3.09 13.46
CA LEU A 58 -9.66 -4.33 12.68
C LEU A 58 -8.41 -5.17 13.00
N LEU A 59 -7.29 -4.52 13.26
CA LEU A 59 -6.04 -5.19 13.60
C LEU A 59 -5.93 -5.58 15.08
N ASP A 60 -6.86 -5.12 15.92
CA ASP A 60 -6.80 -5.25 17.39
C ASP A 60 -5.46 -4.76 17.97
N MET A 61 -4.99 -3.62 17.45
CA MET A 61 -3.75 -2.96 17.86
C MET A 61 -4.07 -1.51 18.26
N PRO A 62 -3.33 -0.92 19.21
CA PRO A 62 -3.53 0.49 19.55
C PRO A 62 -3.11 1.38 18.37
N LEU A 63 -3.82 2.48 18.17
CA LEU A 63 -3.57 3.43 17.07
C LEU A 63 -2.10 3.86 16.98
N ARG A 64 -1.47 4.12 18.13
CA ARG A 64 -0.07 4.56 18.20
C ARG A 64 0.88 3.57 17.53
N ASP A 65 0.64 2.28 17.70
CA ASP A 65 1.51 1.22 17.19
C ASP A 65 1.32 1.06 15.67
N VAL A 66 0.07 1.13 15.21
CA VAL A 66 -0.24 1.13 13.77
C VAL A 66 0.39 2.35 13.09
N GLU A 67 0.35 3.54 13.71
CA GLU A 67 1.03 4.72 13.20
C GLU A 67 2.55 4.55 13.13
N GLN A 68 3.18 3.95 14.15
CA GLN A 68 4.62 3.67 14.12
C GLN A 68 5.01 2.78 12.94
N ILE A 69 4.20 1.76 12.63
CA ILE A 69 4.44 0.88 11.47
C ILE A 69 4.31 1.68 10.16
N VAL A 70 3.24 2.46 10.00
CA VAL A 70 2.98 3.24 8.76
C VAL A 70 4.04 4.30 8.52
N TYR A 71 4.55 4.94 9.57
CA TYR A 71 5.59 5.97 9.47
C TYR A 71 7.01 5.43 9.46
N PHE A 72 7.20 4.12 9.30
CA PHE A 72 8.52 3.48 9.26
C PHE A 72 9.36 3.67 10.53
N ASN A 73 8.71 3.80 11.70
CA ASN A 73 9.42 3.91 12.98
C ASN A 73 9.67 2.55 13.64
N SER A 74 8.77 1.59 13.43
CA SER A 74 8.84 0.27 14.05
C SER A 74 8.47 -0.80 13.03
N TYR A 75 9.08 -1.96 13.17
CA TYR A 75 8.75 -3.15 12.38
C TYR A 75 7.64 -3.96 13.07
N VAL A 76 6.94 -4.79 12.30
CA VAL A 76 5.91 -5.70 12.82
C VAL A 76 6.13 -7.11 12.30
N VAL A 77 6.00 -8.09 13.19
CA VAL A 77 6.09 -9.51 12.84
C VAL A 77 4.83 -9.94 12.07
N LEU A 78 5.02 -10.33 10.81
CA LEU A 78 3.98 -10.87 9.93
C LEU A 78 3.86 -12.39 10.07
N ALA A 79 4.99 -13.09 10.19
CA ALA A 79 5.02 -14.52 10.43
C ALA A 79 6.18 -14.86 11.38
N PRO A 80 5.92 -15.47 12.55
CA PRO A 80 6.99 -15.82 13.49
C PRO A 80 7.82 -17.04 13.06
N GLY A 81 7.36 -17.82 12.07
CA GLY A 81 8.07 -19.01 11.59
C GLY A 81 8.33 -20.03 12.71
N ASN A 82 9.55 -20.55 12.77
CA ASN A 82 10.02 -21.44 13.84
C ASN A 82 10.64 -20.71 15.05
N ALA A 83 10.51 -19.38 15.15
CA ALA A 83 11.05 -18.61 16.25
C ALA A 83 10.07 -18.59 17.44
N ASP A 84 10.35 -19.37 18.49
CA ASP A 84 9.53 -19.37 19.71
C ASP A 84 9.52 -18.02 20.44
N THR A 85 10.51 -17.16 20.17
CA THR A 85 10.66 -15.84 20.81
C THR A 85 9.79 -14.76 20.18
N LEU A 86 9.26 -14.97 18.97
CA LEU A 86 8.50 -13.97 18.23
C LEU A 86 7.02 -14.30 18.20
N VAL A 87 6.20 -13.26 18.33
CA VAL A 87 4.74 -13.38 18.30
C VAL A 87 4.19 -12.60 17.11
N TYR A 88 3.13 -13.13 16.49
CA TYR A 88 2.38 -12.41 15.45
C TYR A 88 1.92 -11.04 15.96
N LYS A 89 2.04 -9.99 15.13
CA LYS A 89 1.73 -8.57 15.48
C LYS A 89 2.61 -7.96 16.56
N GLN A 90 3.69 -8.62 16.97
CA GLN A 90 4.67 -8.01 17.86
C GLN A 90 5.40 -6.87 17.14
N LEU A 91 5.53 -5.73 17.81
CA LEU A 91 6.38 -4.64 17.32
C LEU A 91 7.84 -4.89 17.70
N LEU A 92 8.72 -4.57 16.76
CA LEU A 92 10.16 -4.64 16.92
C LEU A 92 10.75 -3.25 16.67
N THR A 93 11.70 -2.86 17.51
CA THR A 93 12.56 -1.71 17.23
C THR A 93 13.57 -2.07 16.14
N GLU A 94 14.23 -1.05 15.58
CA GLU A 94 15.29 -1.27 14.59
C GLU A 94 16.42 -2.15 15.15
N ASP A 95 16.92 -1.85 16.36
CA ASP A 95 17.97 -2.65 17.01
C ASP A 95 17.55 -4.11 17.21
N GLN A 96 16.31 -4.35 17.66
CA GLN A 96 15.79 -5.71 17.85
C GLN A 96 15.68 -6.46 16.53
N TRP A 97 15.23 -5.78 15.48
CA TRP A 97 15.16 -6.37 14.14
C TRP A 97 16.56 -6.74 13.64
N LEU A 98 17.55 -5.85 13.78
CA LEU A 98 18.94 -6.12 13.39
C LEU A 98 19.50 -7.36 14.11
N GLU A 99 19.28 -7.49 15.42
CA GLU A 99 19.71 -8.67 16.18
C GLU A 99 19.04 -9.97 15.69
N ILE A 100 17.76 -9.91 15.33
CA ILE A 100 17.01 -11.06 14.80
C ILE A 100 17.50 -11.40 13.39
N GLU A 101 17.73 -10.38 12.56
CA GLU A 101 18.21 -10.52 11.19
C GLU A 101 19.61 -11.15 11.16
N ASP A 102 20.52 -10.69 12.01
CA ASP A 102 21.86 -11.27 12.18
C ASP A 102 21.80 -12.75 12.58
N ARG A 103 20.86 -13.11 13.47
CA ARG A 103 20.64 -14.52 13.85
C ARG A 103 20.10 -15.34 12.69
N ILE A 104 19.16 -14.82 11.90
CA ILE A 104 18.57 -15.51 10.74
C ILE A 104 19.65 -15.84 9.71
N TYR A 105 20.60 -14.93 9.45
CA TYR A 105 21.65 -15.11 8.44
C TYR A 105 22.95 -15.73 8.96
N SER A 106 23.04 -16.05 10.25
CA SER A 106 24.19 -16.77 10.80
C SER A 106 24.34 -18.18 10.21
N GLU A 107 25.57 -18.66 10.04
CA GLU A 107 25.84 -19.97 9.41
C GLU A 107 25.21 -21.15 10.16
N ASP A 108 25.00 -21.02 11.47
CA ASP A 108 24.37 -22.01 12.36
C ASP A 108 22.86 -21.75 12.60
N SER A 109 22.23 -20.88 11.81
CA SER A 109 20.84 -20.47 11.98
C SER A 109 19.86 -21.64 11.83
N GLN A 110 19.01 -21.83 12.85
CA GLN A 110 17.84 -22.72 12.81
C GLN A 110 16.54 -21.95 12.53
N LEU A 111 16.61 -20.62 12.38
CA LEU A 111 15.45 -19.75 12.21
C LEU A 111 15.03 -19.75 10.74
N VAL A 112 13.85 -20.30 10.47
CA VAL A 112 13.27 -20.39 9.13
C VAL A 112 11.85 -19.83 9.15
N GLY A 113 11.50 -19.07 8.12
CA GLY A 113 10.14 -18.57 7.90
C GLY A 113 9.74 -17.37 8.77
N VAL A 114 10.71 -16.67 9.36
CA VAL A 114 10.45 -15.40 10.04
C VAL A 114 10.23 -14.31 8.99
N GLU A 115 9.05 -13.71 8.98
CA GLU A 115 8.70 -12.59 8.12
C GLU A 115 8.37 -11.36 8.97
N VAL A 116 9.08 -10.28 8.71
CA VAL A 116 8.88 -8.99 9.37
C VAL A 116 8.66 -7.95 8.29
N GLY A 117 7.70 -7.06 8.53
CA GLY A 117 7.31 -6.01 7.60
C GLY A 117 7.33 -4.63 8.24
N ILE A 118 7.35 -3.61 7.40
CA ILE A 118 7.19 -2.20 7.81
C ILE A 118 6.34 -1.43 6.78
N GLY A 119 5.77 -0.30 7.20
CA GLY A 119 5.00 0.58 6.34
C GLY A 119 3.59 0.07 6.03
N ALA A 120 2.96 0.69 5.03
CA ALA A 120 1.61 0.35 4.61
C ALA A 120 1.50 -1.03 3.95
N GLU A 121 2.60 -1.58 3.43
CA GLU A 121 2.62 -2.95 2.89
C GLU A 121 2.48 -3.99 3.99
N ALA A 122 3.11 -3.77 5.15
CA ALA A 122 2.96 -4.65 6.30
C ALA A 122 1.51 -4.68 6.78
N LEU A 123 0.86 -3.52 6.90
CA LEU A 123 -0.56 -3.46 7.28
C LEU A 123 -1.50 -4.18 6.31
N LEU A 124 -1.14 -4.26 5.03
CA LEU A 124 -1.94 -4.98 4.04
C LEU A 124 -1.85 -6.50 4.21
N ARG A 125 -0.75 -6.98 4.79
CA ARG A 125 -0.48 -8.41 5.03
C ARG A 125 -0.97 -8.91 6.40
N LEU A 126 -1.16 -8.00 7.36
CA LEU A 126 -1.67 -8.28 8.71
C LEU A 126 -3.18 -8.60 8.74
#